data_AF-A0A1F9MT75-F1
#
_entry.id   AF-A0A1F9MT75-F1
#
_cell.length_a   1.000
_cell.length_b   1.000
_cell.length_c   1.000
_cell.angle_alpha   90.00
_cell.angle_beta   90.00
_cell.angle_gamma   90.00
#
_symmetry.space_group_name_H-M   'P 1'
#
loop_
_entity.id
_entity.type
_entity.pdbx_description
1 polymer ?
#
loop_
_entity_poly.entity_id
_entity_poly.type
_entity_poly.pdbx_seq_one_letter_code
_entity_poly.pdbx_strand_id
1 'polypeptide(L)'
;MIIQILSDLKEEGYLHKGRHPTVAPFFACANVAFRRQALEEIGGFDPQCITGEDCDICARLSGAGWELYTRRDAIVSHRNPADLKALFRKWYGYGRHHPYVFAKHNDRAVEIYLRLLRPVLGERYLCLLYRKSSLGVVLFLTKFLLLHLALLGTVISWLLGWTTVAQVGLGLTAALAVAYAWPDLRRWGLSLGAAFTGIRYVADLALFISAFIGGLTQRMLYFSATVD
;
A
#
# COMPACT_ATOMS: atom_id res chain seq x y z
N MET A 1 -3.13 4.15 -4.47
CA MET A 1 -4.05 3.04 -4.83
C MET A 1 -3.43 1.70 -4.44
N ILE A 2 -4.02 0.87 -3.55
CA ILE A 2 -3.46 -0.47 -3.24
C ILE A 2 -3.35 -1.34 -4.50
N ILE A 3 -4.27 -1.15 -5.46
CA ILE A 3 -4.21 -1.76 -6.79
C ILE A 3 -2.91 -1.40 -7.55
N GLN A 4 -2.29 -0.25 -7.29
CA GLN A 4 -1.00 0.14 -7.90
C GLN A 4 0.20 -0.49 -7.20
N ILE A 5 0.06 -0.91 -5.93
CA ILE A 5 1.18 -1.38 -5.09
C ILE A 5 1.89 -2.56 -5.71
N LEU A 6 1.18 -3.40 -6.45
CA LEU A 6 1.79 -4.53 -7.14
C LEU A 6 1.31 -4.72 -8.59
N SER A 7 0.58 -3.76 -9.17
CA SER A 7 0.45 -3.68 -10.62
C SER A 7 1.66 -2.95 -11.18
N ASP A 8 2.60 -3.75 -11.67
CA ASP A 8 3.67 -3.27 -12.51
C ASP A 8 3.00 -2.77 -13.82
N LEU A 9 2.71 -1.46 -13.92
CA LEU A 9 2.24 -0.80 -15.16
C LEU A 9 3.40 -0.81 -16.17
N LYS A 10 3.79 -2.01 -16.58
CA LYS A 10 4.93 -2.28 -17.44
C LYS A 10 4.60 -2.00 -18.90
N GLU A 11 5.66 -2.03 -19.69
CA GLU A 11 5.58 -2.45 -21.07
C GLU A 11 4.85 -3.80 -21.21
N GLU A 12 4.20 -4.00 -22.35
CA GLU A 12 3.58 -5.28 -22.63
C GLU A 12 4.60 -6.42 -22.47
N GLY A 13 4.21 -7.50 -21.81
CA GLY A 13 5.11 -8.63 -21.57
C GLY A 13 4.88 -9.33 -20.24
N TYR A 14 5.82 -10.22 -19.91
CA TYR A 14 5.77 -11.01 -18.69
C TYR A 14 6.28 -10.23 -17.47
N LEU A 15 5.54 -10.30 -16.37
CA LEU A 15 5.98 -9.80 -15.08
C LEU A 15 7.09 -10.70 -14.52
N HIS A 16 8.01 -10.13 -13.75
CA HIS A 16 9.02 -10.94 -13.07
C HIS A 16 8.32 -11.77 -12.00
N LYS A 17 8.68 -13.05 -11.88
CA LYS A 17 8.25 -13.85 -10.74
C LYS A 17 8.84 -13.22 -9.48
N GLY A 18 8.00 -12.64 -8.63
CA GLY A 18 8.43 -11.98 -7.40
C GLY A 18 9.17 -12.96 -6.52
N ARG A 19 10.37 -12.60 -6.04
CA ARG A 19 11.15 -13.42 -5.10
C ARG A 19 10.72 -13.22 -3.64
N HIS A 20 9.78 -12.31 -3.38
CA HIS A 20 9.29 -12.00 -2.03
C HIS A 20 7.82 -12.42 -1.91
N PRO A 21 7.46 -13.35 -1.00
CA PRO A 21 6.11 -13.91 -0.95
C PRO A 21 5.06 -12.86 -0.58
N THR A 22 5.41 -11.93 0.31
CA THR A 22 4.50 -10.90 0.83
C THR A 22 4.16 -9.76 -0.15
N VAL A 23 5.07 -9.44 -1.08
CA VAL A 23 4.93 -8.34 -2.06
C VAL A 23 5.31 -8.92 -3.43
N ALA A 24 4.33 -9.54 -4.06
CA ALA A 24 4.45 -10.16 -5.37
C ALA A 24 3.67 -9.35 -6.44
N PRO A 25 4.12 -9.33 -7.70
CA PRO A 25 3.35 -8.69 -8.76
C PRO A 25 1.96 -9.33 -8.92
N PHE A 26 0.92 -8.52 -9.14
CA PHE A 26 -0.44 -8.99 -9.42
C PHE A 26 -1.13 -8.14 -10.49
N PHE A 27 -2.24 -8.68 -11.01
CA PHE A 27 -3.20 -7.94 -11.80
C PHE A 27 -4.50 -7.77 -11.04
N ALA A 28 -5.04 -6.55 -11.04
CA ALA A 28 -6.34 -6.31 -10.47
C ALA A 28 -7.38 -7.19 -11.16
N CYS A 29 -8.20 -7.91 -10.39
CA CYS A 29 -9.24 -8.80 -10.92
C CYS A 29 -10.30 -8.07 -11.77
N ALA A 30 -10.33 -6.75 -11.67
CA ALA A 30 -11.03 -5.82 -12.55
C ALA A 30 -10.83 -6.05 -14.05
N ASN A 31 -9.65 -6.52 -14.49
CA ASN A 31 -9.31 -6.70 -15.90
C ASN A 31 -8.23 -7.76 -16.11
N VAL A 32 -8.60 -9.02 -15.87
CA VAL A 32 -7.68 -10.15 -15.98
C VAL A 32 -8.42 -11.38 -16.50
N ALA A 33 -7.71 -12.23 -17.24
CA ALA A 33 -8.16 -13.55 -17.61
C ALA A 33 -7.17 -14.59 -17.11
N PHE A 34 -7.67 -15.70 -16.58
CA PHE A 34 -6.86 -16.80 -16.09
C PHE A 34 -7.10 -18.06 -16.92
N ARG A 35 -6.05 -18.86 -17.13
CA ARG A 35 -6.22 -20.21 -17.71
C ARG A 35 -6.99 -21.06 -16.70
N ARG A 36 -8.00 -21.79 -17.19
CA ARG A 36 -8.82 -22.68 -16.34
C ARG A 36 -7.96 -23.67 -15.55
N GLN A 37 -7.05 -24.37 -16.22
CA GLN A 37 -6.14 -25.33 -15.59
C GLN A 37 -5.31 -24.68 -14.47
N ALA A 38 -4.83 -23.45 -14.67
CA ALA A 38 -4.05 -22.74 -13.66
C ALA A 38 -4.88 -22.41 -12.41
N LEU A 39 -6.15 -22.03 -12.59
CA LEU A 39 -7.07 -21.81 -11.47
C LEU A 39 -7.40 -23.10 -10.72
N GLU A 40 -7.70 -24.18 -11.45
CA GLU A 40 -8.00 -25.49 -10.86
C GLU A 40 -6.81 -26.03 -10.06
N GLU A 41 -5.58 -25.86 -10.57
CA GLU A 41 -4.34 -26.29 -9.91
C GLU A 41 -4.12 -25.61 -8.55
N ILE A 42 -4.39 -24.31 -8.44
CA ILE A 42 -4.20 -23.56 -7.18
C ILE A 42 -5.43 -23.58 -6.27
N GLY A 43 -6.52 -24.27 -6.66
CA GLY A 43 -7.77 -24.35 -5.91
C GLY A 43 -8.68 -23.11 -6.00
N GLY A 44 -8.51 -22.26 -7.03
CA GLY A 44 -9.36 -21.09 -7.28
C GLY A 44 -9.13 -19.92 -6.31
N PHE A 45 -10.15 -19.07 -6.15
CA PHE A 45 -10.12 -17.95 -5.21
C PHE A 45 -10.30 -18.41 -3.76
N ASP A 46 -9.62 -17.75 -2.84
CA ASP A 46 -9.79 -18.01 -1.40
C ASP A 46 -11.05 -17.30 -0.88
N PRO A 47 -12.10 -18.02 -0.43
CA PRO A 47 -13.34 -17.41 0.02
C PRO A 47 -13.20 -16.61 1.32
N GLN A 48 -12.11 -16.78 2.07
CA GLN A 48 -11.83 -16.00 3.27
C GLN A 48 -11.20 -14.64 2.94
N CYS A 49 -10.66 -14.46 1.74
CA CYS A 49 -10.00 -13.25 1.31
C CYS A 49 -11.02 -12.19 0.84
N ILE A 50 -11.51 -11.37 1.78
CA ILE A 50 -12.52 -10.34 1.51
C ILE A 50 -11.98 -9.22 0.58
N THR A 51 -10.70 -8.87 0.70
CA THR A 51 -10.01 -7.89 -0.17
C THR A 51 -8.56 -8.29 -0.37
N GLY A 52 -8.01 -8.03 -1.55
CA GLY A 52 -6.64 -8.42 -1.92
C GLY A 52 -6.60 -9.83 -2.52
N GLU A 53 -7.75 -10.34 -2.94
CA GLU A 53 -7.93 -11.61 -3.64
C GLU A 53 -7.14 -11.66 -4.94
N ASP A 54 -6.98 -10.51 -5.58
CA ASP A 54 -6.13 -10.31 -6.76
C ASP A 54 -4.64 -10.54 -6.44
N CYS A 55 -4.18 -10.00 -5.32
CA CYS A 55 -2.83 -10.20 -4.79
C CYS A 55 -2.61 -11.68 -4.43
N ASP A 56 -3.55 -12.27 -3.68
CA ASP A 56 -3.47 -13.66 -3.23
C ASP A 56 -3.41 -14.65 -4.41
N ILE A 57 -4.32 -14.51 -5.37
CA ILE A 57 -4.39 -15.45 -6.49
C ILE A 57 -3.14 -15.34 -7.38
N CYS A 58 -2.64 -14.13 -7.64
CA CYS A 58 -1.45 -13.93 -8.44
C CYS A 58 -0.17 -14.42 -7.74
N ALA A 59 -0.09 -14.25 -6.42
CA ALA A 59 1.00 -14.81 -5.61
C ALA A 59 1.01 -16.35 -5.67
N ARG A 60 -0.17 -16.99 -5.51
CA ARG A 60 -0.30 -18.45 -5.62
C ARG A 60 -0.01 -18.97 -7.02
N LEU A 61 -0.50 -18.32 -8.08
CA LEU A 61 -0.17 -18.65 -9.47
C LEU A 61 1.33 -18.59 -9.72
N SER A 62 1.99 -17.51 -9.26
CA SER A 62 3.44 -17.35 -9.38
C SER A 62 4.20 -18.45 -8.62
N GLY A 63 3.73 -18.80 -7.42
CA GLY A 63 4.28 -19.89 -6.60
C GLY A 63 4.13 -21.28 -7.24
N ALA A 64 3.06 -21.50 -8.00
CA ALA A 64 2.85 -22.70 -8.83
C ALA A 64 3.60 -22.66 -10.17
N GLY A 65 4.41 -21.63 -10.42
CA GLY A 65 5.24 -21.53 -11.62
C GLY A 65 4.53 -20.93 -12.84
N TRP A 66 3.26 -20.54 -12.74
CA TRP A 66 2.56 -19.82 -13.80
C TRP A 66 3.13 -18.42 -13.99
N GLU A 67 2.92 -17.87 -15.19
CA GLU A 67 3.42 -16.56 -15.59
C GLU A 67 2.28 -15.55 -15.70
N LEU A 68 2.56 -14.31 -15.32
CA LEU A 68 1.64 -13.19 -15.41
C LEU A 68 2.06 -12.32 -16.60
N TYR A 69 1.18 -12.16 -17.60
CA TYR A 69 1.44 -11.37 -18.80
C TYR A 69 0.55 -10.13 -18.86
N THR A 70 1.14 -8.95 -19.05
CA THR A 70 0.43 -7.68 -19.21
C THR A 70 0.13 -7.42 -20.69
N ARG A 71 -1.14 -7.27 -21.06
CA ARG A 71 -1.58 -6.80 -22.39
C ARG A 71 -1.94 -5.32 -22.34
N ARG A 72 -1.26 -4.48 -23.12
CA ARG A 72 -1.49 -3.02 -23.10
C ARG A 72 -2.84 -2.62 -23.68
N ASP A 73 -3.30 -3.35 -24.69
CA ASP A 73 -4.56 -3.05 -25.38
C ASP A 73 -5.79 -3.61 -24.65
N ALA A 74 -5.60 -4.40 -23.59
CA ALA A 74 -6.68 -4.85 -22.73
C ALA A 74 -7.06 -3.74 -21.76
N ILE A 75 -7.98 -2.85 -22.16
CA ILE A 75 -8.37 -1.66 -21.40
C ILE A 75 -9.81 -1.80 -20.90
N VAL A 76 -10.03 -1.43 -19.63
CA VAL A 76 -11.37 -1.28 -19.04
C VAL A 76 -11.51 0.10 -18.39
N SER A 77 -12.74 0.62 -18.32
CA SER A 77 -13.05 1.85 -17.60
C SER A 77 -13.64 1.55 -16.23
N HIS A 78 -13.03 2.11 -15.17
CA HIS A 78 -13.54 2.00 -13.81
C HIS A 78 -14.23 3.28 -13.35
N ARG A 79 -15.38 3.12 -12.68
CA ARG A 79 -16.03 4.20 -11.95
C ARG A 79 -15.58 4.22 -10.51
N ASN A 80 -15.08 5.36 -10.05
CA ASN A 80 -14.72 5.57 -8.64
C ASN A 80 -15.92 6.09 -7.82
N PRO A 81 -15.91 5.92 -6.48
CA PRO A 81 -16.92 6.48 -5.60
C PRO A 81 -17.07 7.99 -5.77
N ALA A 82 -18.29 8.50 -5.64
CA ALA A 82 -18.62 9.91 -5.92
C ALA A 82 -18.61 10.82 -4.67
N ASP A 83 -18.53 10.27 -3.46
CA ASP A 83 -18.58 11.03 -2.21
C ASP A 83 -17.53 10.60 -1.18
N LEU A 84 -17.23 11.49 -0.24
CA LEU A 84 -16.18 11.29 0.77
C LEU A 84 -16.49 10.17 1.76
N LYS A 85 -17.77 9.92 2.07
CA LYS A 85 -18.18 8.86 3.00
C LYS A 85 -17.98 7.49 2.36
N ALA A 86 -18.31 7.34 1.08
CA ALA A 86 -18.03 6.15 0.31
C ALA A 86 -16.53 5.92 0.13
N LEU A 87 -15.76 6.99 -0.11
CA LEU A 87 -14.30 6.92 -0.18
C LEU A 87 -13.71 6.44 1.15
N PHE A 88 -14.08 7.05 2.28
CA PHE A 88 -13.63 6.65 3.61
C PHE A 88 -13.94 5.18 3.89
N ARG A 89 -15.20 4.74 3.66
CA ARG A 89 -15.60 3.34 3.86
C ARG A 89 -14.78 2.38 3.01
N LYS A 90 -14.51 2.74 1.75
CA LYS A 90 -13.70 1.93 0.84
C LYS A 90 -12.27 1.75 1.37
N TRP A 91 -11.61 2.83 1.75
CA TRP A 91 -10.23 2.78 2.27
C TRP A 91 -10.13 2.14 3.64
N TYR A 92 -11.12 2.40 4.50
CA TYR A 92 -11.25 1.71 5.78
C TYR A 92 -11.40 0.19 5.56
N GLY A 93 -12.26 -0.25 4.64
CA GLY A 93 -12.44 -1.66 4.30
C GLY A 93 -11.14 -2.29 3.80
N TYR A 94 -10.44 -1.63 2.88
CA TYR A 94 -9.13 -2.07 2.41
C TYR A 94 -8.13 -2.27 3.56
N GLY A 95 -7.95 -1.29 4.45
CA GLY A 95 -7.03 -1.48 5.57
C GLY A 95 -7.49 -2.58 6.52
N ARG A 96 -8.80 -2.72 6.74
CA ARG A 96 -9.34 -3.75 7.65
C ARG A 96 -9.05 -5.18 7.18
N HIS A 97 -8.97 -5.40 5.87
CA HIS A 97 -8.98 -6.74 5.28
C HIS A 97 -7.67 -7.12 4.57
N HIS A 98 -6.89 -6.18 4.03
CA HIS A 98 -5.58 -6.49 3.44
C HIS A 98 -4.62 -7.25 4.35
N PRO A 99 -4.54 -6.99 5.66
CA PRO A 99 -3.65 -7.74 6.54
C PRO A 99 -3.82 -9.25 6.45
N TYR A 100 -4.99 -9.76 6.06
CA TYR A 100 -5.20 -11.19 5.84
C TYR A 100 -4.25 -11.76 4.78
N VAL A 101 -4.19 -11.12 3.62
CA VAL A 101 -3.32 -11.56 2.51
C VAL A 101 -1.86 -11.43 2.90
N PHE A 102 -1.49 -10.33 3.56
CA PHE A 102 -0.14 -10.13 4.05
C PHE A 102 0.25 -11.19 5.08
N ALA A 103 -0.62 -11.53 6.03
CA ALA A 103 -0.38 -12.58 7.01
C ALA A 103 -0.27 -13.97 6.35
N LYS A 104 -1.06 -14.23 5.30
CA LYS A 104 -1.05 -15.49 4.56
C LYS A 104 0.27 -15.73 3.83
N HIS A 105 0.87 -14.67 3.28
CA HIS A 105 2.10 -14.76 2.48
C HIS A 105 3.37 -14.31 3.23
N ASN A 106 3.24 -13.70 4.42
CA ASN A 106 4.36 -13.37 5.30
C ASN A 106 4.77 -14.60 6.10
N ASP A 107 6.02 -15.03 5.98
CA ASP A 107 6.56 -16.18 6.71
C ASP A 107 7.01 -15.81 8.15
N ARG A 108 6.20 -14.99 8.82
CA ARG A 108 6.47 -14.36 10.13
C ARG A 108 7.75 -13.53 10.11
N ALA A 109 7.92 -12.73 9.06
CA ALA A 109 9.04 -11.82 8.95
C ALA A 109 8.66 -10.40 9.41
N VAL A 110 9.65 -9.68 9.90
CA VAL A 110 9.66 -8.22 9.95
C VAL A 110 10.10 -7.72 8.59
N GLU A 111 9.22 -6.98 7.94
CA GLU A 111 9.38 -6.44 6.61
C GLU A 111 9.16 -4.93 6.64
N ILE A 112 10.15 -4.19 6.15
CA ILE A 112 10.07 -2.73 6.05
C ILE A 112 10.23 -2.35 4.58
N TYR A 113 9.21 -1.72 4.03
CA TYR A 113 9.18 -1.28 2.65
C TYR A 113 9.18 0.24 2.57
N LEU A 114 10.05 0.81 1.76
CA LEU A 114 10.10 2.25 1.50
C LEU A 114 9.31 2.62 0.25
N ARG A 115 8.44 3.63 0.37
CA ARG A 115 7.72 4.26 -0.74
C ARG A 115 7.75 5.79 -0.62
N LEU A 116 8.74 6.41 -1.29
CA LEU A 116 8.90 7.87 -1.32
C LEU A 116 8.55 8.51 -2.66
N LEU A 117 8.65 7.75 -3.74
CA LEU A 117 8.40 8.21 -5.11
C LEU A 117 7.24 7.43 -5.70
N ARG A 118 6.43 8.11 -6.55
CA ARG A 118 5.57 7.42 -7.51
C ARG A 118 6.42 7.13 -8.74
N PRO A 119 6.77 5.88 -9.07
CA PRO A 119 7.34 5.60 -10.37
C PRO A 119 6.27 5.79 -11.44
N VAL A 120 6.67 6.32 -12.59
CA VAL A 120 5.79 6.45 -13.77
C VAL A 120 5.48 5.08 -14.40
N LEU A 121 6.25 4.04 -14.05
CA LEU A 121 6.24 2.70 -14.64
C LEU A 121 6.30 1.64 -13.53
N GLY A 122 5.15 1.27 -12.97
CA GLY A 122 5.04 0.19 -11.97
C GLY A 122 5.68 0.51 -10.61
N GLU A 123 4.97 0.24 -9.53
CA GLU A 123 5.47 0.54 -8.18
C GLU A 123 6.61 -0.42 -7.80
N ARG A 124 7.79 0.13 -7.51
CA ARG A 124 8.89 -0.63 -6.87
C ARG A 124 8.97 -0.24 -5.41
N TYR A 125 8.47 -1.11 -4.53
CA TYR A 125 8.79 -1.04 -3.12
C TYR A 125 10.21 -1.50 -2.90
N LEU A 126 11.02 -0.65 -2.29
CA LEU A 126 12.33 -1.06 -1.82
C LEU A 126 12.16 -1.75 -0.47
N CYS A 127 12.37 -3.07 -0.42
CA CYS A 127 12.50 -3.80 0.84
C CYS A 127 13.80 -3.36 1.52
N LEU A 128 13.68 -2.57 2.59
CA LEU A 128 14.82 -2.10 3.39
C LEU A 128 15.28 -3.14 4.41
N LEU A 129 14.34 -3.95 4.89
CA LEU A 129 14.59 -4.97 5.89
C LEU A 129 13.66 -6.15 5.65
N TYR A 130 14.26 -7.33 5.65
CA TYR A 130 13.56 -8.60 5.80
C TYR A 130 14.28 -9.40 6.87
N ARG A 131 13.59 -9.75 7.95
CA ARG A 131 14.15 -10.57 9.03
C ARG A 131 13.08 -11.46 9.64
N LYS A 132 13.32 -12.77 9.66
CA LYS A 132 12.43 -13.72 10.35
C LYS A 132 12.28 -13.36 11.83
N SER A 133 11.07 -13.56 12.34
CA SER A 133 10.63 -13.15 13.67
C SER A 133 9.55 -14.11 14.19
N SER A 134 9.26 -14.03 15.48
CA SER A 134 8.09 -14.71 16.06
C SER A 134 6.79 -13.95 15.80
N LEU A 135 6.89 -12.63 15.56
CA LEU A 135 5.80 -11.72 15.22
C LEU A 135 5.96 -11.21 13.79
N GLY A 136 4.92 -11.41 12.97
CA GLY A 136 4.86 -10.82 11.63
C GLY A 136 4.69 -9.30 11.73
N VAL A 137 5.56 -8.56 11.06
CA VAL A 137 5.50 -7.10 11.00
C VAL A 137 5.65 -6.70 9.54
N VAL A 138 4.72 -5.91 9.02
CA VAL A 138 4.83 -5.33 7.69
C VAL A 138 4.60 -3.83 7.83
N LEU A 139 5.63 -3.06 7.50
CA LEU A 139 5.67 -1.63 7.64
C LEU A 139 5.94 -0.97 6.29
N PHE A 140 4.99 -0.18 5.80
CA PHE A 140 5.19 0.67 4.64
C PHE A 140 5.56 2.08 5.09
N LEU A 141 6.84 2.45 4.91
CA LEU A 141 7.33 3.81 5.11
C LEU A 141 6.89 4.70 3.96
N THR A 142 5.77 5.39 4.15
CA THR A 142 5.21 6.34 3.21
C THR A 142 5.39 7.78 3.70
N LYS A 143 5.20 8.77 2.82
CA LYS A 143 5.23 10.19 3.21
C LYS A 143 4.25 10.50 4.34
N PHE A 144 3.07 9.88 4.32
CA PHE A 144 2.07 10.00 5.39
C PHE A 144 2.64 9.51 6.73
N LEU A 145 3.19 8.30 6.77
CA LEU A 145 3.73 7.75 8.01
C LEU A 145 4.94 8.55 8.51
N LEU A 146 5.87 8.90 7.61
CA LEU A 146 7.05 9.69 7.96
C LEU A 146 6.68 11.06 8.52
N LEU A 147 5.68 11.74 7.93
CA LEU A 147 5.15 13.01 8.44
C LEU A 147 4.69 12.87 9.90
N HIS A 148 3.92 11.84 10.21
CA HIS A 148 3.38 11.64 11.57
C HIS A 148 4.45 11.19 12.56
N LEU A 149 5.42 10.37 12.14
CA LEU A 149 6.56 10.00 12.99
C LEU A 149 7.44 11.21 13.30
N ALA A 150 7.72 12.07 12.31
CA ALA A 150 8.45 13.32 12.51
C ALA A 150 7.70 14.27 13.45
N LEU A 151 6.39 14.42 13.28
CA LEU A 151 5.54 15.22 14.16
C LEU A 151 5.55 14.68 15.60
N LEU A 152 5.35 13.37 15.77
CA LEU A 152 5.36 12.73 17.08
C LEU A 152 6.72 12.90 17.78
N GLY A 153 7.82 12.65 17.07
CA GLY A 153 9.17 12.85 17.59
C GLY A 153 9.46 14.30 17.97
N THR A 154 8.93 15.25 17.21
CA THR A 154 9.01 16.70 17.51
C THR A 154 8.31 17.02 18.82
N VAL A 155 7.07 16.54 19.00
CA VAL A 155 6.29 16.75 20.23
C VAL A 155 6.98 16.12 21.44
N ILE A 156 7.46 14.89 21.31
CA ILE A 156 8.20 14.21 22.40
C ILE A 156 9.45 15.00 22.78
N SER A 157 10.22 15.47 21.78
CA SER A 157 11.44 16.25 22.03
C SER A 157 11.14 17.56 22.79
N TRP A 158 10.04 18.23 22.45
CA TRP A 158 9.56 19.40 23.19
C TRP A 158 9.22 19.06 24.64
N LEU A 159 8.49 17.97 24.87
CA LEU A 159 8.08 17.53 26.21
C LEU A 159 9.28 17.15 27.09
N LEU A 160 10.36 16.65 26.49
CA LEU A 160 11.61 16.30 27.19
C LEU A 160 12.55 17.50 27.37
N GLY A 161 12.18 18.70 26.93
CA GLY A 161 12.99 19.90 27.02
C GLY A 161 14.14 19.98 26.00
N TRP A 162 14.17 19.07 25.00
CA TRP A 162 15.18 19.04 23.95
C TRP A 162 14.83 20.03 22.82
N THR A 163 14.85 21.32 23.14
CA THR A 163 14.35 22.40 22.28
C THR A 163 15.02 22.43 20.91
N THR A 164 16.34 22.28 20.82
CA THR A 164 17.08 22.24 19.54
C THR A 164 16.62 21.06 18.67
N VAL A 165 16.48 19.86 19.24
CA VAL A 165 16.02 18.67 18.52
C VAL A 165 14.59 18.88 18.03
N ALA A 166 13.76 19.49 18.86
CA ALA A 166 12.37 19.77 18.52
C ALA A 166 12.24 20.82 17.40
N GLN A 167 13.10 21.83 17.35
CA GLN A 167 13.14 22.80 16.24
C GLN A 167 13.55 22.13 14.92
N VAL A 168 14.57 21.26 14.94
CA VAL A 168 14.97 20.48 13.77
C VAL A 168 13.82 19.56 13.32
N GLY A 169 13.17 18.88 14.27
CA GLY A 169 12.01 18.03 14.02
C GLY A 169 10.83 18.78 13.39
N LEU A 170 10.58 20.02 13.83
CA LEU A 170 9.54 20.88 13.27
C LEU A 170 9.84 21.21 11.80
N GLY A 171 11.09 21.55 11.48
CA GLY A 171 11.54 21.78 10.10
C GLY A 171 11.34 20.54 9.20
N LEU A 172 11.72 19.36 9.69
CA LEU A 172 11.50 18.09 8.99
C LEU A 172 10.00 17.81 8.78
N THR A 173 9.18 18.02 9.81
CA THR A 173 7.72 17.84 9.75
C THR A 173 7.11 18.76 8.68
N ALA A 174 7.51 20.03 8.65
CA ALA A 174 7.06 20.98 7.65
C ALA A 174 7.49 20.56 6.22
N ALA A 175 8.73 20.12 6.04
CA ALA A 175 9.23 19.64 4.75
C ALA A 175 8.45 18.41 4.26
N LEU A 176 8.14 17.47 5.14
CA LEU A 176 7.34 16.28 4.82
C LEU A 176 5.88 16.63 4.52
N ALA A 177 5.30 17.62 5.21
CA ALA A 177 3.94 18.10 4.93
C ALA A 177 3.86 18.72 3.53
N VAL A 178 4.85 19.54 3.15
CA VAL A 178 4.97 20.08 1.79
C VAL A 178 5.16 18.94 0.79
N ALA A 179 6.07 18.00 1.04
CA ALA A 179 6.33 16.88 0.14
C ALA A 179 5.12 15.94 -0.04
N TYR A 180 4.27 15.83 0.99
CA TYR A 180 3.00 15.12 0.95
C TYR A 180 1.99 15.87 0.10
N ALA A 181 1.80 17.18 0.28
CA ALA A 181 0.80 17.99 -0.44
C ALA A 181 1.20 18.32 -1.90
N TRP A 182 2.51 18.35 -2.18
CA TRP A 182 3.08 18.84 -3.44
C TRP A 182 2.46 18.25 -4.72
N PRO A 183 2.19 16.93 -4.84
CA PRO A 183 1.61 16.37 -6.06
C PRO A 183 0.25 16.97 -6.41
N ASP A 184 -0.58 17.24 -5.40
CA ASP A 184 -1.92 17.78 -5.59
C ASP A 184 -1.87 19.28 -5.90
N LEU A 185 -1.05 20.02 -5.14
CA LEU A 185 -0.85 21.46 -5.33
C LEU A 185 -0.26 21.77 -6.71
N ARG A 186 0.73 21.00 -7.14
CA ARG A 186 1.37 21.16 -8.45
C ARG A 186 0.40 20.89 -9.60
N ARG A 187 -0.52 19.94 -9.42
CA ARG A 187 -1.46 19.51 -10.48
C ARG A 187 -2.70 20.40 -10.56
N TRP A 188 -3.22 20.88 -9.43
CA TRP A 188 -4.53 21.52 -9.35
C TRP A 188 -4.50 22.95 -8.81
N GLY A 189 -3.32 23.51 -8.52
CA GLY A 189 -3.17 24.82 -7.90
C GLY A 189 -3.50 24.81 -6.40
N LEU A 190 -3.45 25.97 -5.75
CA LEU A 190 -3.52 26.06 -4.29
C LEU A 190 -4.87 25.62 -3.71
N SER A 191 -5.98 26.14 -4.24
CA SER A 191 -7.32 25.91 -3.67
C SER A 191 -7.78 24.46 -3.84
N LEU A 192 -7.90 24.00 -5.09
CA LEU A 192 -8.29 22.64 -5.41
C LEU A 192 -7.24 21.63 -4.94
N GLY A 193 -5.95 21.94 -5.07
CA GLY A 193 -4.89 21.07 -4.59
C GLY A 193 -4.94 20.84 -3.09
N ALA A 194 -5.19 21.89 -2.28
CA ALA A 194 -5.36 21.73 -0.84
C ALA A 194 -6.58 20.86 -0.49
N ALA A 195 -7.70 21.01 -1.22
CA ALA A 195 -8.86 20.15 -1.05
C ALA A 195 -8.53 18.68 -1.37
N PHE A 196 -7.86 18.40 -2.49
CA PHE A 196 -7.44 17.05 -2.86
C PHE A 196 -6.45 16.45 -1.87
N THR A 197 -5.50 17.24 -1.35
CA THR A 197 -4.60 16.80 -0.27
C THR A 197 -5.40 16.42 0.97
N GLY A 198 -6.42 17.19 1.36
CA GLY A 198 -7.29 16.86 2.48
C GLY A 198 -8.08 15.55 2.26
N ILE A 199 -8.62 15.35 1.06
CA ILE A 199 -9.34 14.11 0.70
C ILE A 199 -8.41 12.90 0.78
N ARG A 200 -7.21 13.02 0.22
CA ARG A 200 -6.18 11.97 0.25
C ARG A 200 -5.73 11.67 1.68
N TYR A 201 -5.54 12.70 2.49
CA TYR A 201 -5.21 12.56 3.91
C TYR A 201 -6.28 11.78 4.68
N VAL A 202 -7.56 12.11 4.50
CA VAL A 202 -8.67 11.38 5.15
C VAL A 202 -8.67 9.91 4.74
N ALA A 203 -8.40 9.62 3.48
CA ALA A 203 -8.34 8.27 2.97
C ALA A 203 -7.10 7.49 3.48
N ASP A 204 -5.93 8.12 3.53
CA ASP A 204 -4.71 7.55 4.12
C ASP A 204 -4.89 7.26 5.61
N LEU A 205 -5.52 8.17 6.34
CA LEU A 205 -5.84 8.00 7.75
C LEU A 205 -6.80 6.83 7.97
N ALA A 206 -7.86 6.75 7.16
CA ALA A 206 -8.84 5.66 7.22
C ALA A 206 -8.16 4.30 6.98
N LEU A 207 -7.32 4.23 5.94
CA LEU A 207 -6.54 3.05 5.59
C LEU A 207 -5.57 2.68 6.72
N PHE A 208 -4.82 3.64 7.26
CA PHE A 208 -3.81 3.41 8.29
C PHE A 208 -4.41 2.86 9.59
N ILE A 209 -5.48 3.49 10.08
CA ILE A 209 -6.15 3.06 11.31
C ILE A 209 -6.71 1.66 11.15
N SER A 210 -7.42 1.40 10.05
CA SER A 210 -8.03 0.08 9.85
C SER A 210 -7.01 -1.00 9.50
N ALA A 211 -5.90 -0.65 8.83
CA ALA A 211 -4.73 -1.50 8.61
C ALA A 211 -4.15 -2.03 9.92
N PHE A 212 -3.94 -1.13 10.88
CA PHE A 212 -3.45 -1.51 12.20
C PHE A 212 -4.44 -2.45 12.91
N ILE A 213 -5.72 -2.09 12.96
CA ILE A 213 -6.77 -2.91 13.57
C ILE A 213 -6.88 -4.29 12.89
N GLY A 214 -6.87 -4.31 11.56
CA GLY A 214 -6.92 -5.54 10.77
C GLY A 214 -5.70 -6.43 11.02
N GLY A 215 -4.50 -5.84 11.14
CA GLY A 215 -3.27 -6.55 11.49
C GLY A 215 -3.40 -7.28 12.82
N LEU A 216 -3.92 -6.61 13.85
CA LEU A 216 -4.14 -7.24 15.16
C LEU A 216 -5.05 -8.46 15.06
N THR A 217 -6.09 -8.44 14.21
CA THR A 217 -6.96 -9.61 14.00
C THR A 217 -6.26 -10.78 13.33
N GLN A 218 -5.17 -10.53 12.60
CA GLN A 218 -4.32 -11.54 11.98
C GLN A 218 -3.07 -11.88 12.82
N ARG A 219 -3.00 -11.37 14.07
CA ARG A 219 -1.84 -11.54 14.97
C ARG A 219 -0.53 -11.01 14.35
N MET A 220 -0.61 -9.90 13.62
CA MET A 220 0.54 -9.21 13.02
C MET A 220 0.47 -7.70 13.28
N LEU A 221 1.61 -7.02 13.17
CA LEU A 221 1.62 -5.55 13.08
C LEU A 221 1.67 -5.15 11.62
N TYR A 222 0.59 -4.53 11.14
CA TYR A 222 0.47 -4.12 9.75
C TYR A 222 0.22 -2.60 9.68
N PHE A 223 1.16 -1.89 9.05
CA PHE A 223 1.10 -0.44 8.90
C PHE A 223 1.19 -0.08 7.42
N SER A 224 0.08 0.44 6.87
CA SER A 224 -0.02 0.84 5.47
C SER A 224 -0.79 2.15 5.34
N ALA A 225 -0.29 3.08 4.52
CA ALA A 225 -0.95 4.33 4.15
C ALA A 225 -0.53 4.69 2.73
N THR A 226 -1.37 4.37 1.74
CA THR A 226 -0.98 4.27 0.33
C THR A 226 -2.07 4.80 -0.63
N VAL A 227 -2.82 5.82 -0.23
CA VAL A 227 -3.85 6.43 -1.09
C VAL A 227 -3.26 7.26 -2.22
N ASP A 228 -1.97 7.57 -2.17
CA ASP A 228 -1.19 8.04 -3.33
C ASP A 228 -1.41 7.12 -4.55
#